data_AF-A0A7L0CRW7-F1
#
_entry.id   AF-A0A7L0CRW7-F1
#
_cell.length_a   1.000
_cell.length_b   1.000
_cell.length_c   1.000
_cell.angle_alpha   90.00
_cell.angle_beta   90.00
_cell.angle_gamma   90.00
#
_symmetry.space_group_name_H-M   'P 1'
#
loop_
_entity.id
_entity.type
_entity.pdbx_description
1 polymer ?
#
loop_
_entity_poly.entity_id
_entity_poly.type
_entity_poly.pdbx_seq_one_letter_code
_entity_poly.pdbx_strand_id
1 'polypeptide(L)'
;TMSILVQRSLLRVCITLALYIKISHPVCLFQGIKVHYHNMNFLCKMGSYFSQQCLSETTDFRFPVEITKVTQKNVTVIIYEFLQQIFQLFSKNLPVGAWNTSKIEKFQNGIHQQIEELEVCLSEEQSKARNSFQTWILKSTTFSMKKYFQRITDFLKDKQYSHCSWEAVQMELRTCLITFDSLMKKH
;
A
#
# COMPACT_ATOMS: atom_id res chain seq x y z
N THR A 1 -50.20 -14.44 -7.95
CA THR A 1 -49.31 -15.59 -8.28
C THR A 1 -48.02 -15.19 -9.01
N MET A 2 -47.92 -14.02 -9.67
CA MET A 2 -46.62 -13.52 -10.20
C MET A 2 -45.76 -12.76 -9.18
N SER A 3 -46.36 -12.01 -8.24
CA SER A 3 -45.61 -11.21 -7.25
C SER A 3 -44.74 -12.04 -6.30
N ILE A 4 -45.24 -13.20 -5.87
CA ILE A 4 -44.53 -14.11 -4.95
C ILE A 4 -43.29 -14.73 -5.61
N LEU A 5 -43.36 -14.98 -6.93
CA LEU A 5 -42.25 -15.57 -7.70
C LEU A 5 -41.14 -14.54 -7.94
N VAL A 6 -41.51 -13.28 -8.20
CA VAL A 6 -40.59 -12.14 -8.29
C VAL A 6 -39.93 -11.86 -6.93
N GLN A 7 -40.69 -11.93 -5.84
CA GLN A 7 -40.15 -11.69 -4.50
C GLN A 7 -39.20 -12.80 -4.03
N ARG A 8 -39.47 -14.07 -4.37
CA ARG A 8 -38.56 -15.19 -4.10
C ARG A 8 -37.28 -15.14 -4.94
N SER A 9 -37.37 -14.71 -6.19
CA SER A 9 -36.19 -14.55 -7.05
C SER A 9 -35.32 -13.37 -6.60
N LEU A 10 -35.91 -12.23 -6.26
CA LEU A 10 -35.20 -11.11 -5.64
C LEU A 10 -34.53 -11.52 -4.33
N LEU A 11 -35.23 -12.25 -3.46
CA LEU A 11 -34.66 -12.73 -2.19
C LEU A 11 -33.44 -13.64 -2.42
N ARG A 12 -33.50 -14.54 -3.41
CA ARG A 12 -32.36 -15.40 -3.77
C ARG A 12 -31.17 -14.60 -4.28
N VAL A 13 -31.40 -13.61 -5.14
CA VAL A 13 -30.35 -12.69 -5.63
C VAL A 13 -29.73 -11.90 -4.49
N CYS A 14 -30.54 -11.40 -3.56
CA CYS A 14 -30.05 -10.69 -2.37
C CYS A 14 -29.21 -11.61 -1.46
N ILE A 15 -29.62 -12.88 -1.28
CA ILE A 15 -28.88 -13.85 -0.47
C ILE A 15 -27.56 -14.22 -1.15
N THR A 16 -27.52 -14.45 -2.47
CA THR A 16 -26.27 -14.74 -3.18
C THR A 16 -25.32 -13.55 -3.17
N LEU A 17 -25.82 -12.32 -3.36
CA LEU A 17 -25.02 -11.10 -3.20
C LEU A 17 -24.49 -10.94 -1.77
N ALA A 18 -25.32 -11.17 -0.75
CA ALA A 18 -24.90 -11.06 0.65
C ALA A 18 -23.87 -12.13 1.05
N LEU A 19 -24.01 -13.36 0.55
CA LEU A 19 -23.05 -14.44 0.75
C LEU A 19 -21.74 -14.15 0.00
N TYR A 20 -21.81 -13.63 -1.23
CA TYR A 20 -20.64 -13.19 -1.99
C TYR A 20 -19.87 -12.12 -1.21
N ILE A 21 -20.53 -11.05 -0.75
CA ILE A 21 -19.91 -9.98 0.04
C ILE A 21 -19.31 -10.52 1.36
N LYS A 22 -19.99 -11.46 2.03
CA LYS A 22 -19.48 -12.07 3.27
C LYS A 22 -18.26 -12.96 3.06
N ILE A 23 -18.10 -13.57 1.87
CA ILE A 23 -16.94 -14.40 1.51
C ILE A 23 -15.80 -13.52 0.98
N SER A 24 -16.12 -12.52 0.16
CA SER A 24 -15.14 -11.58 -0.40
C SER A 24 -14.40 -10.78 0.67
N HIS A 25 -15.02 -10.42 1.79
CA HIS A 25 -14.40 -9.61 2.84
C HIS A 25 -13.24 -10.31 3.61
N PRO A 26 -13.37 -11.54 4.12
CA PRO A 26 -12.24 -12.28 4.68
C PRO A 26 -11.23 -12.66 3.59
N VAL A 27 -11.67 -12.93 2.36
CA VAL A 27 -10.76 -13.12 1.22
C VAL A 27 -9.95 -11.84 0.98
N CYS A 28 -10.54 -10.64 1.02
CA CYS A 28 -9.85 -9.36 0.86
C CYS A 28 -8.82 -9.07 1.95
N LEU A 29 -9.15 -9.35 3.22
CA LEU A 29 -8.18 -9.25 4.31
C LEU A 29 -7.03 -10.25 4.11
N PHE A 30 -7.34 -11.49 3.72
CA PHE A 30 -6.34 -12.55 3.57
C PHE A 30 -5.48 -12.40 2.29
N GLN A 31 -6.07 -11.96 1.18
CA GLN A 31 -5.40 -11.73 -0.10
C GLN A 31 -4.54 -10.46 -0.03
N GLY A 32 -5.05 -9.35 0.52
CA GLY A 32 -4.25 -8.13 0.72
C GLY A 32 -3.01 -8.36 1.59
N ILE A 33 -3.11 -9.22 2.61
CA ILE A 33 -1.98 -9.64 3.46
C ILE A 33 -1.03 -10.60 2.71
N LYS A 34 -1.55 -11.54 1.91
CA LYS A 34 -0.72 -12.52 1.18
C LYS A 34 0.01 -11.89 -0.02
N VAL A 35 -0.60 -10.90 -0.65
CA VAL A 35 -0.06 -10.14 -1.79
C VAL A 35 1.03 -9.17 -1.34
N HIS A 36 0.98 -8.66 -0.10
CA HIS A 36 2.06 -7.89 0.54
C HIS A 36 3.45 -8.54 0.40
N TYR A 37 3.55 -9.87 0.36
CA TYR A 37 4.83 -10.58 0.34
C TYR A 37 5.45 -10.77 -1.04
N HIS A 38 4.65 -10.89 -2.11
CA HIS A 38 5.19 -11.29 -3.41
C HIS A 38 5.95 -10.14 -4.10
N ASN A 39 5.39 -8.93 -4.10
CA ASN A 39 6.01 -7.81 -4.82
C ASN A 39 7.10 -7.08 -4.02
N MET A 40 7.04 -7.16 -2.70
CA MET A 40 8.08 -6.61 -1.82
C MET A 40 9.40 -7.37 -1.88
N ASN A 41 9.34 -8.64 -2.27
CA ASN A 41 10.53 -9.41 -2.64
C ASN A 41 11.29 -8.77 -3.81
N PHE A 42 10.61 -8.08 -4.73
CA PHE A 42 11.28 -7.34 -5.81
C PHE A 42 11.99 -6.09 -5.28
N LEU A 43 11.37 -5.29 -4.42
CA LEU A 43 12.06 -4.15 -3.78
C LEU A 43 13.34 -4.60 -3.07
N CYS A 44 13.28 -5.75 -2.38
CA CYS A 44 14.45 -6.36 -1.75
C CYS A 44 15.50 -6.86 -2.77
N LYS A 45 15.10 -7.33 -3.95
CA LYS A 45 15.97 -7.92 -5.00
C LYS A 45 16.41 -6.96 -6.11
N MET A 46 15.87 -5.74 -6.14
CA MET A 46 16.14 -4.74 -7.18
C MET A 46 17.46 -4.01 -6.99
N GLY A 47 17.92 -3.86 -5.75
CA GLY A 47 19.20 -3.20 -5.43
C GLY A 47 20.22 -4.18 -4.86
N SER A 48 21.48 -3.77 -4.87
CA SER A 48 22.59 -4.42 -4.20
C SER A 48 22.43 -4.38 -2.67
N TYR A 49 23.34 -5.05 -1.96
CA TYR A 49 23.57 -4.77 -0.55
C TYR A 49 23.92 -3.29 -0.40
N PHE A 50 23.37 -2.66 0.64
CA PHE A 50 23.63 -1.26 0.94
C PHE A 50 25.13 -1.01 1.07
N SER A 51 25.67 -0.10 0.26
CA SER A 51 27.09 0.21 0.27
C SER A 51 27.44 1.03 1.50
N GLN A 52 28.52 0.67 2.21
CA GLN A 52 29.02 1.48 3.33
C GLN A 52 29.36 2.92 2.88
N GLN A 53 29.70 3.11 1.61
CA GLN A 53 29.97 4.43 1.03
C GLN A 53 28.74 5.35 1.02
N CYS A 54 27.53 4.78 1.04
CA CYS A 54 26.27 5.52 1.04
C CYS A 54 25.74 5.83 2.44
N LEU A 55 26.42 5.40 3.52
CA LEU A 55 26.00 5.66 4.91
C LEU A 55 25.85 7.15 5.21
N SER A 56 26.71 7.99 4.63
CA SER A 56 26.69 9.45 4.84
C SER A 56 25.46 10.15 4.24
N GLU A 57 24.76 9.51 3.31
CA GLU A 57 23.52 10.02 2.71
C GLU A 57 22.24 9.50 3.39
N THR A 58 22.38 8.65 4.42
CA THR A 58 21.22 8.18 5.19
C THR A 58 20.55 9.35 5.91
N THR A 59 19.22 9.33 5.93
CA THR A 59 18.43 10.36 6.61
C THR A 59 17.19 9.72 7.22
N ASP A 60 16.70 10.27 8.34
CA ASP A 60 15.40 9.92 8.86
C ASP A 60 14.31 10.67 8.07
N PHE A 61 13.55 9.94 7.26
CA PHE A 61 12.42 10.48 6.48
C PHE A 61 11.20 10.80 7.34
N ARG A 62 11.25 10.46 8.64
CA ARG A 62 10.21 10.66 9.65
C ARG A 62 8.93 9.94 9.25
N PHE A 63 9.01 8.61 9.21
CA PHE A 63 7.86 7.76 8.93
C PHE A 63 6.69 8.09 9.89
N PRO A 64 5.44 8.22 9.40
CA PRO A 64 4.32 8.65 10.23
C PRO A 64 3.89 7.56 11.22
N VAL A 65 4.40 7.63 12.46
CA VAL A 65 4.12 6.66 13.53
C VAL A 65 2.65 6.63 13.95
N GLU A 66 1.87 7.64 13.59
CA GLU A 66 0.43 7.69 13.85
C GLU A 66 -0.34 6.53 13.20
N ILE A 67 0.25 5.86 12.19
CA ILE A 67 -0.33 4.64 11.60
C ILE A 67 -0.49 3.51 12.63
N THR A 68 0.32 3.50 13.69
CA THR A 68 0.23 2.48 14.75
C THR A 68 -1.03 2.62 15.62
N LYS A 69 -1.72 3.76 15.52
CA LYS A 69 -2.93 4.08 16.31
C LYS A 69 -4.22 3.79 15.57
N VAL A 70 -4.16 3.34 14.32
CA VAL A 70 -5.34 3.06 13.50
C VAL A 70 -5.82 1.61 13.69
N THR A 71 -7.11 1.36 13.50
CA THR A 71 -7.67 0.00 13.54
C THR A 71 -7.16 -0.82 12.35
N GLN A 72 -7.12 -2.16 12.48
CA GLN A 72 -6.69 -3.08 11.41
C GLN A 72 -7.38 -2.78 10.07
N LYS A 73 -8.70 -2.54 10.07
CA LYS A 73 -9.47 -2.15 8.88
C LYS A 73 -8.96 -0.87 8.21
N ASN A 74 -8.45 0.07 9.00
CA ASN A 74 -7.91 1.32 8.49
C ASN A 74 -6.46 1.18 8.03
N VAL A 75 -5.72 0.17 8.50
CA VAL A 75 -4.35 -0.13 8.01
C VAL A 75 -4.38 -0.46 6.53
N THR A 76 -5.37 -1.21 6.03
CA THR A 76 -5.53 -1.51 4.60
C THR A 76 -5.62 -0.26 3.73
N VAL A 77 -6.36 0.76 4.18
CA VAL A 77 -6.46 2.04 3.45
C VAL A 77 -5.12 2.79 3.45
N ILE A 78 -4.36 2.69 4.53
CA ILE A 78 -3.03 3.30 4.62
C ILE A 78 -2.03 2.57 3.73
N ILE A 79 -2.08 1.24 3.67
CA ILE A 79 -1.26 0.43 2.76
C ILE A 79 -1.60 0.79 1.31
N TYR A 80 -2.89 0.92 0.97
CA TYR A 80 -3.31 1.36 -0.35
C TYR A 80 -2.71 2.71 -0.74
N GLU A 81 -2.79 3.71 0.14
CA GLU A 81 -2.15 5.02 -0.08
C GLU A 81 -0.62 4.88 -0.21
N PHE A 82 0.02 4.11 0.67
CA PHE A 82 1.47 3.87 0.63
C PHE A 82 1.92 3.27 -0.72
N LEU A 83 1.18 2.28 -1.23
CA LEU A 83 1.46 1.66 -2.54
C LEU A 83 1.27 2.64 -3.69
N GLN A 84 0.22 3.48 -3.66
CA GLN A 84 0.04 4.55 -4.65
C GLN A 84 1.22 5.52 -4.66
N GLN A 85 1.71 5.93 -3.48
CA GLN A 85 2.85 6.83 -3.37
C GLN A 85 4.15 6.19 -3.90
N ILE A 86 4.39 4.90 -3.59
CA ILE A 86 5.51 4.14 -4.17
C ILE A 86 5.40 4.12 -5.70
N PHE A 87 4.24 3.76 -6.24
CA PHE A 87 4.05 3.69 -7.69
C PHE A 87 4.39 5.03 -8.35
N GLN A 88 3.87 6.14 -7.81
CA GLN A 88 4.15 7.49 -8.30
C GLN A 88 5.64 7.86 -8.22
N LEU A 89 6.32 7.50 -7.12
CA LEU A 89 7.75 7.76 -6.91
C LEU A 89 8.59 7.13 -8.02
N PHE A 90 8.33 5.85 -8.32
CA PHE A 90 9.09 5.07 -9.31
C PHE A 90 8.67 5.39 -10.75
N SER A 91 7.43 5.82 -11.01
CA SER A 91 6.99 6.19 -12.37
C SER A 91 7.57 7.52 -12.86
N LYS A 92 7.84 8.47 -11.94
CA LYS A 92 8.31 9.82 -12.32
C LYS A 92 9.82 9.96 -12.33
N ASN A 93 10.53 9.13 -11.56
CA ASN A 93 11.96 9.30 -11.31
C ASN A 93 12.63 7.93 -11.35
N LEU A 94 12.93 7.42 -12.54
CA LEU A 94 13.66 6.16 -12.63
C LEU A 94 15.11 6.38 -12.17
N PRO A 95 15.66 5.49 -11.32
CA PRO A 95 17.09 5.46 -11.01
C PRO A 95 17.91 5.22 -12.30
N VAL A 96 18.30 6.30 -12.98
CA VAL A 96 19.12 6.21 -14.19
C VAL A 96 20.48 5.61 -13.81
N GLY A 97 20.81 4.46 -14.39
CA GLY A 97 22.10 3.78 -14.17
C GLY A 97 22.27 3.08 -12.81
N ALA A 98 21.36 3.26 -11.84
CA ALA A 98 21.47 2.55 -10.57
C ALA A 98 20.88 1.14 -10.62
N TRP A 99 19.71 0.95 -11.27
CA TRP A 99 18.98 -0.34 -11.24
C TRP A 99 18.65 -0.88 -12.64
N ASN A 100 18.42 -2.20 -12.74
CA ASN A 100 18.04 -2.87 -13.98
C ASN A 100 16.59 -2.53 -14.35
N THR A 101 16.38 -1.86 -15.48
CA THR A 101 15.08 -1.39 -15.98
C THR A 101 14.00 -2.48 -16.00
N SER A 102 14.32 -3.69 -16.46
CA SER A 102 13.36 -4.80 -16.48
C SER A 102 12.89 -5.21 -15.09
N LYS A 103 13.75 -5.08 -14.07
CA LYS A 103 13.32 -5.34 -12.69
C LYS A 103 12.41 -4.23 -12.17
N ILE A 104 12.66 -2.97 -12.54
CA ILE A 104 11.81 -1.84 -12.15
C ILE A 104 10.41 -1.98 -12.77
N GLU A 105 10.33 -2.30 -14.06
CA GLU A 105 9.05 -2.53 -14.74
C GLU A 105 8.25 -3.65 -14.08
N LYS A 106 8.90 -4.78 -13.77
CA LYS A 106 8.26 -5.88 -13.03
C LYS A 106 7.75 -5.45 -11.67
N PHE A 107 8.53 -4.63 -10.96
CA PHE A 107 8.11 -4.09 -9.68
C PHE A 107 6.92 -3.13 -9.82
N GLN A 108 6.95 -2.20 -10.77
CA GLN A 108 5.85 -1.27 -11.03
C GLN A 108 4.56 -2.01 -11.41
N ASN A 109 4.65 -3.00 -12.30
CA ASN A 109 3.51 -3.84 -12.67
C ASN A 109 2.97 -4.61 -11.47
N GLY A 110 3.87 -5.17 -10.65
CA GLY A 110 3.50 -5.84 -9.41
C GLY A 110 2.74 -4.91 -8.46
N ILE A 111 3.28 -3.72 -8.17
CA ILE A 111 2.65 -2.72 -7.31
C ILE A 111 1.30 -2.28 -7.88
N HIS A 112 1.21 -2.04 -9.18
CA HIS A 112 -0.03 -1.65 -9.85
C HIS A 112 -1.12 -2.70 -9.66
N GLN A 113 -0.81 -3.97 -9.88
CA GLN A 113 -1.74 -5.07 -9.63
C GLN A 113 -2.22 -5.11 -8.16
N GLN A 114 -1.33 -4.86 -7.19
CA GLN A 114 -1.75 -4.81 -5.77
C GLN A 114 -2.72 -3.67 -5.49
N ILE A 115 -2.50 -2.51 -6.13
CA ILE A 115 -3.39 -1.35 -5.98
C ILE A 115 -4.77 -1.70 -6.52
N GLU A 116 -4.87 -2.31 -7.71
CA GLU A 116 -6.14 -2.74 -8.30
C GLU A 116 -6.89 -3.73 -7.40
N GLU A 117 -6.19 -4.74 -6.88
CA GLU A 117 -6.77 -5.73 -5.96
C GLU A 117 -7.28 -5.09 -4.67
N LEU A 118 -6.52 -4.18 -4.08
CA LEU A 118 -6.92 -3.45 -2.86
C LEU A 118 -8.08 -2.48 -3.13
N GLU A 119 -8.13 -1.86 -4.31
CA GLU A 119 -9.20 -0.93 -4.68
C GLU A 119 -10.56 -1.64 -4.72
N VAL A 120 -10.61 -2.82 -5.33
CA VAL A 120 -11.81 -3.67 -5.32
C VAL A 120 -12.25 -3.94 -3.88
N CYS A 121 -11.33 -4.34 -3.00
CA CYS A 121 -11.62 -4.61 -1.60
C CYS A 121 -12.12 -3.38 -0.81
N LEU A 122 -11.53 -2.21 -1.06
CA LEU A 122 -11.91 -0.97 -0.37
C LEU A 122 -13.27 -0.43 -0.85
N SER A 123 -13.61 -0.64 -2.13
CA SER A 123 -14.90 -0.22 -2.69
C SER A 123 -16.09 -0.95 -2.03
N GLU A 124 -15.91 -2.22 -1.66
CA GLU A 124 -16.92 -3.02 -0.96
C GLU A 124 -17.10 -2.57 0.50
N GLU A 125 -16.02 -2.14 1.17
CA GLU A 125 -16.04 -1.72 2.57
C GLU A 125 -16.58 -0.31 2.81
N GLN A 126 -16.52 0.57 1.81
CA GLN A 126 -16.97 1.96 1.89
C GLN A 126 -18.50 2.07 2.11
N SER A 127 -19.23 0.98 1.87
CA SER A 127 -20.67 0.82 2.18
C SER A 127 -21.00 0.76 3.68
N LYS A 128 -20.01 0.60 4.57
CA LYS A 128 -20.23 0.51 6.03
C LYS A 128 -19.99 1.86 6.71
N ALA A 129 -20.98 2.34 7.46
CA ALA A 129 -20.90 3.60 8.21
C ALA A 129 -19.69 3.62 9.16
N ARG A 130 -18.81 4.61 9.01
CA ARG A 130 -17.74 4.94 9.97
C ARG A 130 -18.17 6.12 10.82
N ASN A 131 -17.76 6.14 12.09
CA ASN A 131 -17.95 7.35 12.88
C ASN A 131 -17.03 8.49 12.38
N SER A 132 -17.39 9.73 12.69
CA SER A 132 -16.70 10.94 12.22
C SER A 132 -15.23 10.99 12.67
N PHE A 133 -14.95 10.54 13.90
CA PHE A 133 -13.61 10.53 14.47
C PHE A 133 -12.65 9.56 13.76
N GLN A 134 -13.08 8.33 13.49
CA GLN A 134 -12.30 7.34 12.74
C GLN A 134 -12.05 7.80 11.29
N THR A 135 -13.02 8.47 10.69
CA THR A 135 -12.88 9.07 9.36
C THR A 135 -11.84 10.18 9.37
N TRP A 136 -11.85 11.04 10.39
CA TRP A 136 -10.86 12.11 10.55
C TRP A 136 -9.45 11.56 10.78
N ILE A 137 -9.28 10.60 11.70
CA ILE A 137 -7.98 9.93 11.94
C ILE A 137 -7.43 9.37 10.63
N LEU A 138 -8.25 8.62 9.88
CA LEU A 138 -7.80 8.02 8.64
C LEU A 138 -7.35 9.08 7.62
N LYS A 139 -8.17 10.13 7.40
CA LYS A 139 -7.81 11.22 6.48
C LYS A 139 -6.50 11.91 6.89
N SER A 140 -6.34 12.16 8.19
CA SER A 140 -5.13 12.76 8.75
C SER A 140 -3.90 11.87 8.49
N THR A 141 -4.02 10.57 8.75
CA THR A 141 -2.93 9.60 8.53
C THR A 141 -2.57 9.45 7.05
N THR A 142 -3.56 9.37 6.15
CA THR A 142 -3.36 9.38 4.70
C THR A 142 -2.62 10.65 4.24
N PHE A 143 -2.97 11.81 4.79
CA PHE A 143 -2.29 13.06 4.49
C PHE A 143 -0.85 13.09 5.00
N SER A 144 -0.59 12.56 6.20
CA SER A 144 0.77 12.39 6.74
C SER A 144 1.61 11.47 5.86
N MET A 145 1.02 10.41 5.28
CA MET A 145 1.69 9.53 4.34
C MET A 145 2.13 10.26 3.06
N LYS A 146 1.25 11.10 2.48
CA LYS A 146 1.59 11.94 1.32
C LYS A 146 2.74 12.90 1.62
N LYS A 147 2.70 13.57 2.77
CA LYS A 147 3.80 14.45 3.22
C LYS A 147 5.11 13.70 3.41
N TYR A 148 5.05 12.48 3.91
CA TYR A 148 6.22 11.62 4.07
C TYR A 148 6.87 11.30 2.72
N PHE A 149 6.10 10.91 1.69
CA PHE A 149 6.64 10.68 0.35
C PHE A 149 7.09 11.96 -0.37
N GLN A 150 6.47 13.11 -0.05
CA GLN A 150 6.98 14.39 -0.51
C GLN A 150 8.40 14.63 0.02
N ARG A 151 8.67 14.38 1.31
CA ARG A 151 10.04 14.48 1.87
C ARG A 151 11.03 13.54 1.18
N ILE A 152 10.61 12.32 0.86
CA ILE A 152 11.45 11.37 0.09
C ILE A 152 11.78 11.95 -1.29
N THR A 153 10.77 12.49 -1.97
CA THR A 153 10.93 13.07 -3.30
C THR A 153 11.86 14.29 -3.27
N ASP A 154 11.71 15.15 -2.28
CA ASP A 154 12.54 16.34 -2.10
C ASP A 154 13.99 15.94 -1.78
N PHE A 155 14.20 14.95 -0.92
CA PHE A 155 15.53 14.38 -0.66
C PHE A 155 16.20 13.85 -1.92
N LEU A 156 15.48 13.08 -2.75
CA LEU A 156 16.02 12.58 -4.01
C LEU A 156 16.43 13.73 -4.94
N LYS A 157 15.62 14.79 -5.03
CA LYS A 157 15.95 15.98 -5.83
C LYS A 157 17.19 16.70 -5.29
N ASP A 158 17.26 16.91 -3.99
CA ASP A 158 18.40 17.59 -3.33
C ASP A 158 19.70 16.81 -3.54
N LYS A 159 19.62 15.47 -3.56
CA LYS A 159 20.74 14.56 -3.86
C LYS A 159 20.91 14.27 -5.35
N GLN A 160 20.19 14.97 -6.22
CA GLN A 160 20.26 14.83 -7.67
C GLN A 160 20.06 13.39 -8.16
N TYR A 161 19.22 12.62 -7.45
CA TYR A 161 18.92 11.23 -7.76
C TYR A 161 20.17 10.34 -7.83
N SER A 162 21.18 10.64 -7.01
CA SER A 162 22.41 9.86 -6.91
C SER A 162 22.12 8.39 -6.59
N HIS A 163 23.07 7.51 -6.92
CA HIS A 163 23.01 6.09 -6.53
C HIS A 163 22.77 5.92 -5.02
N CYS A 164 23.50 6.66 -4.18
CA CYS A 164 23.37 6.57 -2.73
C CYS A 164 22.02 7.07 -2.21
N SER A 165 21.44 8.10 -2.83
CA SER A 165 20.11 8.57 -2.47
C SER A 165 19.04 7.50 -2.75
N TRP A 166 19.16 6.75 -3.85
CA TRP A 166 18.28 5.62 -4.15
C TRP A 166 18.49 4.43 -3.22
N GLU A 167 19.73 4.13 -2.82
CA GLU A 167 19.99 3.12 -1.79
C GLU A 167 19.36 3.49 -0.44
N ALA A 168 19.43 4.76 -0.04
CA ALA A 168 18.80 5.26 1.17
C ALA A 168 17.27 5.13 1.11
N VAL A 169 16.64 5.54 0.00
CA VAL A 169 15.19 5.37 -0.20
C VAL A 169 14.80 3.89 -0.23
N GLN A 170 15.58 3.03 -0.86
CA GLN A 170 15.32 1.60 -0.86
C GLN A 170 15.37 0.99 0.55
N MET A 171 16.34 1.40 1.37
CA MET A 171 16.44 0.98 2.77
C MET A 171 15.21 1.44 3.57
N GLU A 172 14.82 2.69 3.42
CA GLU A 172 13.64 3.24 4.08
C GLU A 172 12.36 2.46 3.71
N LEU A 173 12.16 2.20 2.40
CA LEU A 173 11.02 1.43 1.92
C LEU A 173 11.04 0.00 2.47
N ARG A 174 12.20 -0.67 2.54
CA ARG A 174 12.32 -2.00 3.19
C ARG A 174 11.85 -1.96 4.65
N THR A 175 12.25 -0.95 5.40
CA THR A 175 11.85 -0.77 6.80
C THR A 175 10.34 -0.55 6.93
N CYS A 176 9.75 0.30 6.09
CA CYS A 176 8.31 0.54 6.07
C CYS A 176 7.51 -0.76 5.90
N LEU A 177 7.98 -1.65 5.03
CA LEU A 177 7.32 -2.93 4.75
C LEU A 177 7.36 -3.88 5.94
N ILE A 178 8.48 -3.90 6.66
CA ILE A 178 8.58 -4.65 7.92
C ILE A 178 7.60 -4.08 8.95
N THR A 179 7.47 -2.75 9.02
CA THR A 179 6.50 -2.11 9.91
C THR A 179 5.06 -2.46 9.54
N PHE A 180 4.68 -2.39 8.25
CA PHE A 180 3.35 -2.79 7.81
C PHE A 180 3.07 -4.27 8.05
N ASP A 181 4.03 -5.15 7.81
CA ASP A 181 3.88 -6.58 8.11
C ASP A 181 3.60 -6.81 9.61
N SER A 182 4.36 -6.15 10.48
CA SER A 182 4.15 -6.23 11.93
C SER A 182 2.76 -5.70 12.33
N LEU A 183 2.31 -4.59 11.75
CA LEU A 183 0.99 -4.00 12.03
C LEU A 183 -0.14 -4.92 11.58
N MET A 184 0.02 -5.60 10.45
CA MET A 184 -0.99 -6.54 9.94
C MET A 184 -1.04 -7.83 10.74
N LYS A 185 0.06 -8.28 11.35
CA LYS A 185 0.13 -9.50 12.20
C LYS A 185 -0.36 -9.29 13.64
N LYS A 186 -0.35 -8.06 14.14
CA LYS A 186 -0.71 -7.75 15.53
C LYS A 186 -2.23 -7.84 15.81
N HIS A 187 -3.04 -8.01 14.79
CA HIS A 187 -4.51 -8.04 14.84
C HIS A 187 -5.04 -9.25 14.08
#